data_AF-A0A139W960-F1
#
_entry.id   AF-A0A139W960-F1
#
_cell.length_a   1.000
_cell.length_b   1.000
_cell.length_c   1.000
_cell.angle_alpha   90.00
_cell.angle_beta   90.00
_cell.angle_gamma   90.00
#
_symmetry.space_group_name_H-M   'P 1'
#
loop_
_entity.id
_entity.type
_entity.pdbx_description
1 polymer ?
#
loop_
_entity_poly.entity_id
_entity_poly.type
_entity_poly.pdbx_seq_one_letter_code
_entity_poly.pdbx_strand_id
1 'polypeptide(L)'
;MIYQKYISTVDFNLEVESEQVPKLVVNVGPKSVNYFDFVKEGWKSEKGEKRKVREIIEARSVEIQPKINQNEEKWFSIDNENYELKPVRVTLLPKLINVFCKKENL
;
A
#
# COMPACT_ATOMS: atom_id res chain seq x y z
N MET A 1 -1.11 -2.04 21.87
CA MET A 1 -1.61 -0.65 21.70
C MET A 1 -2.23 -0.58 20.31
N ILE A 2 -3.48 -0.14 20.20
CA ILE A 2 -4.14 0.04 18.90
C ILE A 2 -3.99 1.52 18.54
N TYR A 3 -3.32 1.82 17.43
CA TYR A 3 -3.17 3.18 16.92
C TYR A 3 -4.22 3.41 15.84
N GLN A 4 -5.13 4.36 16.06
CA GLN A 4 -6.16 4.74 15.10
C GLN A 4 -5.84 6.12 14.53
N LYS A 5 -5.83 6.24 13.20
CA LYS A 5 -5.56 7.50 12.50
C LYS A 5 -6.49 7.67 11.31
N TYR A 6 -7.07 8.86 11.18
CA TYR A 6 -7.81 9.25 9.98
C TYR A 6 -6.84 9.75 8.91
N ILE A 7 -6.94 9.16 7.72
CA ILE A 7 -6.07 9.49 6.59
C ILE A 7 -6.93 10.01 5.45
N SER A 8 -6.63 11.23 5.00
CA SER A 8 -7.11 11.76 3.73
C SER A 8 -5.97 11.68 2.72
N THR A 9 -6.20 10.94 1.63
CA THR A 9 -5.26 10.68 0.54
C THR A 9 -6.03 10.36 -0.74
N VAL A 10 -5.41 10.57 -1.90
CA VAL A 10 -5.91 10.09 -3.20
C VAL A 10 -5.36 8.71 -3.58
N ASP A 11 -4.30 8.27 -2.92
CA ASP A 11 -3.62 7.00 -3.20
C ASP A 11 -2.98 6.42 -1.93
N PHE A 12 -2.91 5.10 -1.84
CA PHE A 12 -2.09 4.39 -0.86
C PHE A 12 -1.68 3.04 -1.41
N ASN A 13 -0.52 2.55 -1.00
CA ASN A 13 -0.09 1.18 -1.30
C ASN A 13 0.44 0.50 -0.03
N LEU A 14 0.40 -0.83 -0.03
CA LEU A 14 0.95 -1.66 1.02
C LEU A 14 2.08 -2.49 0.42
N GLU A 15 3.24 -2.42 1.05
CA GLU A 15 4.43 -3.19 0.69
C GLU A 15 4.90 -4.01 1.90
N VAL A 16 5.66 -5.06 1.65
CA VAL A 16 6.28 -5.88 2.69
C VAL A 16 7.78 -5.58 2.70
N GLU A 17 8.32 -5.27 3.87
CA GLU A 17 9.75 -5.12 4.08
C GLU A 17 10.22 -6.18 5.09
N SER A 18 11.33 -6.85 4.80
CA SER A 18 11.79 -8.02 5.57
C SER A 18 13.28 -8.02 5.92
N GLU A 19 14.03 -6.93 5.64
CA GLU A 19 15.49 -6.88 5.85
C GLU A 19 15.91 -7.10 7.32
N GLN A 20 15.10 -6.66 8.28
CA GLN A 20 15.38 -6.83 9.71
C GLN A 20 14.21 -7.49 10.44
N VAL A 21 13.13 -6.72 10.59
CA VAL A 21 11.88 -7.16 11.22
C VAL A 21 10.81 -7.16 10.15
N PRO A 22 10.16 -8.31 9.85
CA PRO A 22 9.07 -8.36 8.89
C PRO A 22 7.96 -7.38 9.27
N LYS A 23 7.68 -6.44 8.37
CA LYS A 23 6.68 -5.38 8.58
C LYS A 23 5.89 -5.10 7.31
N LEU A 24 4.63 -4.71 7.48
CA LEU A 24 3.84 -4.04 6.46
C LEU A 24 4.23 -2.56 6.47
N VAL A 25 4.46 -2.02 5.28
CA VAL A 25 4.75 -0.62 5.02
C VAL A 25 3.55 -0.04 4.28
N VAL A 26 2.77 0.81 4.95
CA VAL A 26 1.68 1.55 4.31
C VAL A 26 2.23 2.88 3.80
N ASN A 27 2.38 3.00 2.49
CA ASN A 27 2.78 4.24 1.84
C ASN A 27 1.52 5.07 1.54
N VAL A 28 1.41 6.23 2.16
CA VAL A 28 0.29 7.14 1.99
C VAL A 28 0.65 8.24 0.99
N GLY A 29 -0.12 8.33 -0.08
CA GLY A 29 0.03 9.35 -1.12
C GLY A 29 -0.36 10.77 -0.70
N PRO A 30 -0.34 11.72 -1.65
CA PRO A 30 -0.73 13.11 -1.39
C PRO A 30 -2.25 13.24 -1.14
N LYS A 31 -2.69 14.39 -0.60
CA LYS A 31 -4.13 14.68 -0.40
C LYS A 31 -4.87 14.99 -1.70
N SER A 32 -4.14 15.45 -2.70
CA SER A 32 -4.62 15.83 -4.01
C SER A 32 -3.45 15.73 -4.99
N VAL A 33 -3.78 15.54 -6.26
CA VAL A 33 -2.81 15.51 -7.35
C VAL A 33 -3.39 16.31 -8.51
N ASN A 34 -2.59 17.20 -9.11
CA ASN A 34 -2.96 17.87 -10.35
C ASN A 34 -2.51 17.01 -11.55
N TYR A 35 -3.01 17.31 -12.74
CA TYR A 35 -2.70 16.53 -13.93
C TYR A 35 -1.19 16.47 -14.25
N PHE A 36 -0.47 17.58 -14.14
CA PHE A 36 0.97 17.62 -14.45
C PHE A 36 1.79 16.77 -13.47
N ASP A 37 1.48 16.84 -12.18
CA ASP A 37 2.10 16.02 -11.16
C ASP A 37 1.77 14.53 -11.36
N PHE A 38 0.52 14.22 -11.72
CA PHE A 38 0.11 12.85 -12.03
C PHE A 38 0.92 12.26 -13.20
N VAL A 39 1.02 12.98 -14.32
CA VAL A 39 1.78 12.52 -15.50
C VAL A 39 3.27 12.40 -15.17
N LYS A 40 3.83 13.37 -14.46
CA LYS A 40 5.25 13.36 -14.07
C LYS A 40 5.59 12.17 -13.16
N GLU A 41 4.77 11.91 -12.15
CA GLU A 41 4.98 10.78 -11.23
C GLU A 41 4.67 9.44 -11.89
N GLY A 42 3.77 9.39 -12.88
CA GLY A 42 3.54 8.22 -13.73
C GLY A 42 4.80 7.81 -14.48
N TRP A 43 5.44 8.74 -15.20
CA TRP A 43 6.70 8.47 -15.92
C TRP A 43 7.86 8.07 -15.03
N LYS A 44 7.93 8.60 -13.81
CA LYS A 44 8.92 8.18 -12.81
C LYS A 44 8.69 6.74 -12.37
N SER A 45 7.43 6.40 -12.08
CA SER A 45 7.04 5.04 -11.67
C SER A 45 7.41 4.01 -12.74
N GLU A 46 7.14 4.33 -14.01
CA GLU A 46 7.50 3.48 -15.16
C GLU A 46 9.01 3.20 -15.25
N LYS A 47 9.85 4.17 -14.83
CA LYS A 47 11.31 4.04 -14.79
C LYS A 47 11.84 3.35 -13.52
N GLY A 48 10.96 2.88 -12.64
CA GLY A 48 11.33 2.27 -11.37
C GLY A 48 11.78 3.28 -10.31
N GLU A 49 11.53 4.58 -10.49
CA GLU A 49 11.80 5.57 -9.47
C GLU A 49 10.74 5.50 -8.35
N LYS A 50 11.15 5.75 -7.10
CA LYS A 50 10.23 5.77 -5.96
C LYS A 50 9.21 6.90 -6.12
N ARG A 51 7.94 6.57 -5.92
CA ARG A 51 6.84 7.54 -5.90
C ARG A 51 6.98 8.51 -4.73
N LYS A 52 6.45 9.72 -4.90
CA LYS A 52 6.33 10.67 -3.80
C LYS A 52 5.31 10.18 -2.77
N VAL A 53 5.81 9.79 -1.60
CA VAL A 53 5.01 9.38 -0.44
C VAL A 53 4.96 10.54 0.56
N ARG A 54 3.77 10.81 1.14
CA ARG A 54 3.59 11.84 2.16
C ARG A 54 3.92 11.30 3.55
N GLU A 55 3.56 10.06 3.81
CA GLU A 55 3.70 9.41 5.11
C GLU A 55 3.88 7.91 4.95
N ILE A 56 4.72 7.33 5.79
CA ILE A 56 4.94 5.88 5.89
C ILE A 56 4.46 5.42 7.26
N ILE A 57 3.63 4.37 7.28
CA ILE A 57 3.16 3.74 8.52
C ILE A 57 3.64 2.29 8.52
N GLU A 58 4.44 1.94 9.52
CA GLU A 58 4.95 0.59 9.72
C GLU A 58 4.11 -0.17 10.74
N ALA A 59 3.64 -1.37 10.38
CA ALA A 59 2.82 -2.19 11.25
C ALA A 59 2.93 -3.67 10.92
N ARG A 60 2.56 -4.56 11.85
CA ARG A 60 2.40 -6.00 11.56
C ARG A 60 1.03 -6.31 10.93
N SER A 61 0.02 -5.56 11.35
CA SER A 61 -1.36 -5.69 10.88
C SER A 61 -1.99 -4.31 10.81
N VAL A 62 -2.83 -4.11 9.81
CA VAL A 62 -3.58 -2.87 9.60
C VAL A 62 -5.04 -3.20 9.31
N GLU A 63 -5.94 -2.38 9.84
CA GLU A 63 -7.35 -2.40 9.51
C GLU A 63 -7.70 -1.10 8.78
N ILE A 64 -8.24 -1.24 7.56
CA ILE A 64 -8.57 -0.12 6.69
C ILE A 64 -10.09 -0.03 6.64
N GLN A 65 -10.61 1.11 7.10
CA GLN A 65 -12.03 1.42 7.09
C GLN A 65 -12.27 2.61 6.14
N PRO A 66 -12.58 2.33 4.85
CA PRO A 66 -12.82 3.38 3.88
C PRO A 66 -14.12 4.13 4.18
N LYS A 67 -14.11 5.45 4.02
CA LYS A 67 -15.35 6.26 3.98
C LYS A 67 -15.88 6.23 2.55
N ILE A 68 -16.96 5.49 2.34
CA ILE A 68 -17.63 5.34 1.03
C ILE A 68 -18.97 6.07 1.13
N ASN A 69 -19.27 6.94 0.16
CA ASN A 69 -20.58 7.55 0.06
C ASN A 69 -21.58 6.53 -0.50
N GLN A 70 -22.84 6.61 -0.09
CA GLN A 70 -23.90 5.79 -0.69
C GLN A 70 -23.92 6.07 -2.20
N ASN A 71 -23.73 5.04 -3.03
CA ASN A 71 -23.64 5.05 -4.50
C ASN A 71 -22.24 5.25 -5.13
N GLU A 72 -21.16 5.28 -4.36
CA GLU A 72 -19.80 5.26 -4.94
C GLU A 72 -19.26 3.82 -5.03
N GLU A 73 -19.11 3.31 -6.25
CA GLU A 73 -18.32 2.10 -6.50
C GLU A 73 -16.82 2.46 -6.52
N LYS A 74 -16.07 1.89 -5.58
CA LYS A 74 -14.62 2.03 -5.51
C LYS A 74 -13.96 0.66 -5.48
N TRP A 75 -12.73 0.62 -5.95
CA TRP A 75 -11.97 -0.61 -6.13
C TRP A 75 -10.56 -0.41 -5.58
N PHE A 76 -9.98 -1.48 -5.06
CA PHE A 76 -8.54 -1.57 -4.81
C PHE A 76 -7.98 -2.79 -5.55
N SER A 77 -6.66 -2.83 -5.73
CA SER A 77 -6.01 -3.98 -6.33
C SER A 77 -5.16 -4.76 -5.32
N ILE A 78 -5.26 -6.09 -5.38
CA ILE A 78 -4.33 -7.02 -4.73
C ILE A 78 -3.71 -7.84 -5.86
N ASP A 79 -2.38 -7.85 -5.95
CA ASP A 79 -1.63 -8.65 -6.93
C ASP A 79 -2.11 -8.49 -8.39
N ASN A 80 -2.44 -7.26 -8.78
CA ASN A 80 -2.98 -6.86 -10.10
C ASN A 80 -4.41 -7.34 -10.41
N GLU A 81 -5.14 -7.85 -9.41
CA GLU A 81 -6.56 -8.16 -9.54
C GLU A 81 -7.40 -7.08 -8.85
N ASN A 82 -8.57 -6.75 -9.40
CA ASN A 82 -9.46 -5.73 -8.87
C ASN A 82 -10.47 -6.33 -7.89
N TYR A 83 -10.61 -5.70 -6.73
CA TYR A 83 -11.55 -6.08 -5.68
C TYR A 83 -12.40 -4.87 -5.28
N GLU A 84 -13.69 -5.13 -5.04
CA GLU A 84 -14.62 -4.10 -4.55
C GLU A 84 -14.14 -3.57 -3.19
N LEU A 85 -14.13 -2.25 -3.03
CA LEU A 85 -13.67 -1.60 -1.81
C LEU A 85 -14.62 -1.89 -0.65
N LYS A 86 -14.14 -2.70 0.30
CA LYS A 86 -14.80 -3.01 1.57
C LYS A 86 -13.81 -2.82 2.72
N PRO A 87 -14.29 -2.64 3.96
CA PRO A 87 -13.41 -2.69 5.13
C PRO A 87 -12.58 -3.98 5.13
N VAL A 88 -11.27 -3.86 5.31
CA VAL A 88 -10.33 -4.98 5.21
C VAL A 88 -9.32 -4.95 6.34
N ARG A 89 -8.94 -6.15 6.81
CA ARG A 89 -7.81 -6.35 7.72
C ARG A 89 -6.70 -7.08 6.99
N VAL A 90 -5.51 -6.49 6.96
CA VAL A 90 -4.30 -7.08 6.38
C VAL A 90 -3.36 -7.48 7.51
N THR A 91 -2.81 -8.69 7.45
CA THR A 91 -1.89 -9.22 8.48
C THR A 91 -0.70 -9.88 7.82
N LEU A 92 0.51 -9.47 8.18
CA LEU A 92 1.71 -10.13 7.71
C LEU A 92 1.93 -11.46 8.43
N LEU A 93 2.08 -12.53 7.65
CA LEU A 93 2.40 -13.88 8.11
C LEU A 93 3.85 -14.21 7.70
N PRO A 94 4.86 -13.88 8.53
CA PRO A 94 6.24 -14.11 8.16
C PRO A 94 6.54 -15.61 8.09
N LYS A 95 7.30 -16.03 7.07
CA LYS A 95 7.78 -17.41 6.87
C LYS A 95 6.63 -18.44 6.75
N LEU A 96 5.49 -18.03 6.20
CA LEU A 96 4.33 -18.91 6.02
C LEU A 96 4.58 -20.02 4.98
N ILE A 97 5.32 -19.70 3.92
CA ILE A 97 5.59 -20.61 2.81
C ILE A 97 7.10 -20.76 2.59
N ASN A 98 7.50 -21.91 2.05
CA ASN A 98 8.85 -22.16 1.58
C ASN A 98 8.89 -22.05 0.05
N VAL A 99 9.85 -21.31 -0.47
CA VAL A 99 10.01 -21.12 -1.92
C VAL A 99 11.46 -21.41 -2.32
N PHE A 100 11.66 -21.92 -3.53
CA PHE A 100 13.00 -22.04 -4.10
C PHE A 100 13.48 -20.66 -4.55
N CYS A 101 14.68 -20.26 -4.14
CA CYS A 101 15.30 -19.00 -4.52
C CYS A 101 16.67 -19.23 -5.17
N LYS A 102 17.14 -18.26 -5.95
CA LYS A 102 18.52 -18.26 -6.46
C LYS A 102 19.49 -18.14 -5.29
N LYS A 103 20.65 -18.79 -5.41
CA LYS A 103 21.70 -18.79 -4.37
C LYS A 103 22.20 -17.39 -3.99
N GLU A 104 22.12 -16.44 -4.93
CA GLU A 104 22.50 -15.03 -4.73
C GLU A 104 21.53 -14.24 -3.83
N ASN A 105 20.34 -14.78 -3.55
CA ASN A 105 19.30 -14.15 -2.73
C ASN A 105 19.19 -14.78 -1.32
N LEU A 106 20.17 -15.60 -0.93
CA LEU A 106 20.36 -16.16 0.43
C LEU A 106 21.38 -15.33 1.19
#